data_AF-A0A0G1YSH2-F1
#
_entry.id   AF-A0A0G1YSH2-F1
#
_cell.length_a   1.000
_cell.length_b   1.000
_cell.length_c   1.000
_cell.angle_alpha   90.00
_cell.angle_beta   90.00
_cell.angle_gamma   90.00
#
_symmetry.space_group_name_H-M   'P 1'
#
loop_
_entity.id
_entity.type
_entity.pdbx_description
1 polymer ?
#
loop_
_entity_poly.entity_id
_entity_poly.type
_entity_poly.pdbx_seq_one_letter_code
_entity_poly.pdbx_strand_id
1 'polypeptide(L)' 'MAKFFNALLDISGIGLGVFLVWLGVWAMGSGFDGPLIWYAVIGLGVCAFLIHLFRYFGLEQIRRWFGL' A
#
# COMPACT_ATOMS: atom_id res chain seq x y z
N MET A 1 16.88 -6.83 15.17
CA MET A 1 16.57 -7.31 13.80
C MET A 1 15.09 -7.20 13.43
N ALA A 2 14.14 -7.67 14.25
CA ALA A 2 12.71 -7.67 13.90
C ALA A 2 12.14 -6.30 13.48
N LYS A 3 12.58 -5.19 14.11
CA LYS A 3 12.13 -3.83 13.76
C LYS A 3 12.51 -3.41 12.34
N PHE A 4 13.70 -3.79 11.87
CA PHE A 4 14.18 -3.46 10.53
C PHE A 4 13.44 -4.27 9.46
N PHE A 5 13.21 -5.55 9.72
CA PHE A 5 12.43 -6.43 8.84
C PHE A 5 10.99 -5.93 8.66
N ASN A 6 10.33 -5.50 9.75
CA ASN A 6 8.98 -4.94 9.67
C ASN A 6 8.93 -3.63 8.89
N ALA A 7 9.92 -2.75 9.07
CA ALA A 7 10.02 -1.51 8.29
C ALA A 7 10.20 -1.80 6.78
N LEU A 8 11.02 -2.78 6.41
CA LEU A 8 11.16 -3.21 5.02
C LEU A 8 9.87 -3.81 4.45
N LEU A 9 9.14 -4.60 5.26
CA LEU A 9 7.84 -5.15 4.89
C LEU A 9 6.79 -4.05 4.66
N ASP A 10 6.88 -2.96 5.41
CA ASP A 10 6.00 -1.80 5.22
C ASP A 10 6.36 -0.99 3.98
N ILE A 11 7.64 -0.71 3.76
CA ILE A 11 8.09 -0.01 2.55
C ILE A 11 7.72 -0.82 1.30
N SER A 12 7.90 -2.14 1.32
CA SER A 12 7.52 -3.01 0.20
C SER A 12 6.00 -3.07 0.03
N GLY A 13 5.22 -3.04 1.11
CA GLY A 13 3.76 -2.96 1.07
C GLY A 13 3.23 -1.63 0.52
N ILE A 14 3.86 -0.50 0.87
CA ILE A 14 3.59 0.81 0.26
C ILE A 14 3.88 0.77 -1.24
N GLY A 15 5.05 0.25 -1.62
CA GLY A 15 5.44 0.11 -3.02
C GLY A 15 4.48 -0.78 -3.83
N LEU A 16 4.06 -1.90 -3.24
CA LEU A 16 3.06 -2.80 -3.84
C LEU A 16 1.72 -2.08 -4.04
N GLY A 17 1.27 -1.31 -3.04
CA GLY A 17 0.04 -0.53 -3.15
C GLY A 17 0.07 0.47 -4.31
N VAL A 18 1.16 1.24 -4.42
CA VAL A 18 1.37 2.17 -5.55
C VAL A 18 1.39 1.44 -6.90
N PHE A 19 2.09 0.29 -6.96
CA PHE A 19 2.14 -0.52 -8.18
C PHE A 19 0.77 -1.04 -8.60
N LEU A 20 -0.06 -1.51 -7.66
CA LEU A 20 -1.41 -1.99 -7.96
C LEU A 20 -2.32 -0.88 -8.46
N VAL A 21 -2.25 0.32 -7.86
CA VAL A 21 -3.00 1.49 -8.34
C VAL A 21 -2.58 1.83 -9.77
N TRP A 22 -1.27 1.90 -10.04
CA TRP A 22 -0.76 2.15 -11.38
C TRP A 22 -1.20 1.07 -12.39
N LEU A 23 -1.12 -0.21 -12.01
CA LEU A 23 -1.53 -1.34 -12.84
C LEU A 23 -3.02 -1.27 -13.20
N GLY A 24 -3.88 -0.94 -12.23
CA GLY A 24 -5.31 -0.80 -12.47
C GLY A 24 -5.65 0.40 -13.37
N VAL A 25 -4.97 1.53 -13.21
CA VAL A 25 -5.12 2.70 -14.10
C VAL A 25 -4.60 2.39 -15.51
N TRP A 26 -3.49 1.67 -15.62
CA TRP A 26 -2.96 1.23 -16.92
C TRP A 26 -3.93 0.27 -17.62
N ALA A 27 -4.52 -0.68 -16.88
CA ALA A 27 -5.54 -1.58 -17.40
C ALA A 27 -6.80 -0.84 -17.90
N MET A 28 -7.11 0.30 -17.30
CA MET A 28 -8.16 1.21 -17.76
C MET A 28 -7.85 1.90 -19.09
N GLY A 29 -6.60 2.30 -19.30
CA GLY A 29 -6.17 2.89 -20.55
C GLY A 29 -6.01 1.88 -21.70
N SER A 30 -5.73 0.61 -21.40
CA SER A 30 -5.41 -0.41 -22.40
C SER A 30 -6.63 -1.12 -22.99
N GLY A 31 -7.85 -0.82 -22.53
CA GLY A 31 -9.07 -1.43 -23.04
C GLY A 31 -9.27 -2.89 -22.61
N PHE A 32 -8.72 -3.26 -21.44
CA PHE A 32 -8.88 -4.60 -20.89
C PHE A 32 -10.37 -4.88 -20.54
N ASP A 33 -10.94 -5.93 -21.11
CA ASP A 33 -12.33 -6.35 -20.87
C ASP A 33 -12.47 -6.93 -19.45
N GLY A 34 -12.72 -6.03 -18.49
CA GLY A 34 -12.89 -6.39 -17.10
C GLY A 34 -13.11 -5.18 -16.20
N PRO A 35 -14.19 -4.39 -16.43
CA PRO A 35 -14.42 -3.17 -15.69
C PRO A 35 -14.82 -3.39 -14.21
N LEU A 36 -14.79 -4.62 -13.70
CA LEU A 36 -14.85 -4.87 -12.26
C LEU A 36 -13.44 -5.09 -11.70
N ILE A 37 -12.56 -5.72 -12.49
CA ILE A 37 -11.24 -6.17 -12.10
C ILE A 37 -10.32 -4.98 -11.85
N TRP A 38 -10.26 -4.04 -12.80
CA TRP A 38 -9.47 -2.80 -12.67
C TRP A 38 -9.84 -1.96 -11.42
N TYR A 39 -11.12 -1.68 -11.13
CA TYR A 39 -11.57 -0.98 -9.92
C TYR A 39 -11.25 -1.77 -8.66
N ALA A 40 -11.40 -3.09 -8.67
CA ALA A 40 -11.00 -3.93 -7.54
C ALA A 40 -9.49 -3.85 -7.30
N VAL A 41 -8.67 -3.89 -8.35
CA VAL A 41 -7.20 -3.77 -8.27
C VAL A 41 -6.79 -2.39 -7.74
N ILE A 42 -7.41 -1.32 -8.24
CA ILE A 42 -7.17 0.05 -7.73
C ILE A 42 -7.57 0.15 -6.27
N GLY A 43 -8.77 -0.33 -5.92
CA GLY A 43 -9.27 -0.31 -4.54
C GLY A 43 -8.36 -1.08 -3.57
N LEU A 44 -7.95 -2.29 -3.95
CA LEU A 44 -6.99 -3.09 -3.18
C LEU A 44 -5.63 -2.40 -3.06
N GLY A 45 -5.16 -1.76 -4.13
CA GLY A 45 -3.92 -0.98 -4.12
C GLY A 45 -3.96 0.20 -3.16
N VAL A 46 -5.05 0.98 -3.18
CA VAL A 46 -5.28 2.09 -2.23
C VAL A 46 -5.36 1.57 -0.80
N CYS A 47 -6.10 0.49 -0.55
CA CYS A 47 -6.20 -0.11 0.77
C CYS A 47 -4.84 -0.60 1.28
N ALA A 48 -4.08 -1.32 0.46
CA ALA A 48 -2.74 -1.78 0.81
C ALA A 48 -1.80 -0.61 1.11
N PHE A 49 -1.79 0.40 0.25
CA PHE A 49 -1.02 1.63 0.45
C PHE A 49 -1.34 2.27 1.79
N LEU A 50 -2.62 2.52 2.10
CA LEU A 50 -3.03 3.16 3.35
C LEU A 50 -2.68 2.32 4.57
N ILE A 51 -2.93 1.01 4.55
CA ILE A 51 -2.60 0.10 5.66
C ILE A 51 -1.10 0.17 5.97
N HIS A 52 -0.25 0.07 4.94
CA HIS A 52 1.19 0.08 5.14
C HIS A 52 1.72 1.48 5.46
N LEU A 53 1.14 2.54 4.90
CA LEU A 53 1.47 3.93 5.22
C LEU A 53 1.16 4.24 6.69
N PHE A 54 -0.05 3.90 7.16
CA PHE A 54 -0.44 4.08 8.56
C PHE A 54 0.33 3.16 9.50
N ARG A 55 0.70 1.94 9.09
CA ARG A 55 1.55 1.09 9.93
C ARG A 55 2.96 1.67 10.05
N TYR A 56 3.54 2.16 8.95
CA TYR A 56 4.87 2.75 8.92
C TYR A 56 4.94 4.05 9.75
N PHE A 57 4.07 5.03 9.48
CA PHE A 57 4.05 6.31 10.19
C PHE A 57 3.36 6.24 11.55
N GLY A 58 2.35 5.39 11.70
CA GLY A 58 1.65 5.17 12.96
C GLY A 58 2.54 4.47 13.98
N LEU A 59 3.47 3.59 13.57
CA LEU A 59 4.51 3.09 14.47
C LEU A 59 5.44 4.22 14.96
N GLU A 60 5.76 5.21 14.14
CA GLU A 60 6.53 6.39 14.58
C GLU A 60 5.71 7.32 15.49
N GLN A 61 4.43 7.56 15.18
CA GLN A 61 3.55 8.38 16.02
C GLN A 61 3.24 7.71 17.35
N ILE A 62 2.84 6.43 17.37
CA ILE A 62 2.61 5.67 18.61
C ILE A 62 3.88 5.66 19.45
N ARG A 63 5.05 5.46 18.85
CA ARG A 63 6.34 5.50 19.56
C ARG A 63 6.66 6.88 20.14
N ARG A 64 6.33 7.98 19.43
CA ARG A 64 6.46 9.36 19.94
C ARG A 64 5.48 9.68 21.07
N TRP A 65 4.24 9.20 21.00
CA TRP A 65 3.21 9.44 22.02
C TRP A 65 3.39 8.57 23.27
N PHE A 66 3.92 7.35 23.12
CA PHE A 66 4.22 6.44 24.24
C PHE A 66 5.66 6.52 24.77
N GLY A 67 6.49 7.45 24.28
CA GLY A 67 7.79 7.78 24.90
C GLY A 67 8.81 6.64 24.95
N LEU A 68 8.90 5.80 23.90
CA LEU A 68 9.92 4.75 23.73
C LEU A 68 10.96 5.09 22.65
#